data_AF-A0A2V7SU74-F1
#
_entry.id   AF-A0A2V7SU74-F1
#
_cell.length_a   1.000
_cell.length_b   1.000
_cell.length_c   1.000
_cell.angle_alpha   90.00
_cell.angle_beta   90.00
_cell.angle_gamma   90.00
#
_symmetry.space_group_name_H-M   'P 1'
#
loop_
_entity.id
_entity.type
_entity.pdbx_description
1 polymer ?
#
loop_
_entity_poly.entity_id
_entity_poly.type
_entity_poly.pdbx_seq_one_letter_code
_entity_poly.pdbx_strand_id
1 'polypeptide(L)'
;MPGTRGLESLTELRDIDPNLQVVMVTKSEEDSTLTEALGNDIAGYLVKPVSPRQVYALVARMLEGPRIRQQAIARSFVDRFRAMQNESLRDLDWRGWIDRYLELVQWDLDLTSANEMGLHDSLQGLFPDLRRAFASFMATAYPAWLRDLEGDRPPLSIDIVQEFLLPVIERDRAAVFIVIDCLRLDQWKALEPVIAPLFDIETTHYFGVLPTATPYARNALFSGLFPNEIAARFPDWWGEKEDETLNAHERELLESQLVELKHEVPVKYDKVSTSYEADELERRLANAIAPDGISAFVFNFVDLLTHGRSESAILYEVARDEIALRQLTLQWFKRSALFSVLQEAARRKVTVLVTSDHGSIHCHTPATVFAKRDATQNLRYKFGEDLRAEDPDLALLFKKEDDLKLPRRGLGTNTLLATGDSFFVYPTKLREYQSRYRGSFLHGGVTPEECILPVSLLTPKR
;
A
#
# COMPACT_ATOMS: atom_id res chain seq x y z
N MET A 1 44.04 22.36 -12.60
CA MET A 1 45.08 21.35 -12.90
C MET A 1 45.96 21.93 -14.00
N PRO A 2 47.08 21.32 -14.41
CA PRO A 2 47.83 21.86 -15.55
C PRO A 2 46.93 21.86 -16.80
N GLY A 3 46.55 23.05 -17.28
CA GLY A 3 45.81 23.21 -18.54
C GLY A 3 44.28 23.16 -18.47
N THR A 4 43.66 22.52 -17.48
CA THR A 4 42.19 22.39 -17.37
C THR A 4 41.65 22.62 -15.96
N ARG A 5 40.40 23.08 -15.86
CA ARG A 5 39.67 23.13 -14.59
C ARG A 5 39.18 21.74 -14.20
N GLY A 6 39.05 21.47 -12.89
CA GLY A 6 38.63 20.16 -12.40
C GLY A 6 37.23 19.75 -12.86
N LEU A 7 36.32 20.72 -13.00
CA LEU A 7 34.95 20.49 -13.48
C LEU A 7 34.91 20.22 -14.98
N GLU A 8 35.70 20.94 -15.79
CA GLU A 8 35.81 20.67 -17.24
C GLU A 8 36.29 19.24 -17.50
N SER A 9 37.32 18.80 -16.77
CA SER A 9 37.81 17.42 -16.88
C SER A 9 36.81 16.38 -16.37
N LEU A 10 35.93 16.72 -15.43
CA LEU A 10 34.84 15.82 -15.00
C LEU A 10 33.85 15.61 -16.14
N THR A 11 33.46 16.67 -16.84
CA THR A 11 32.56 16.59 -18.01
C THR A 11 33.18 15.73 -19.11
N GLU A 12 34.45 15.97 -19.47
CA GLU A 12 35.16 15.15 -20.47
C GLU A 12 35.24 13.67 -20.07
N LEU A 13 35.48 13.36 -18.79
CA LEU A 13 35.51 11.99 -18.30
C LEU A 13 34.14 11.31 -18.39
N ARG A 14 33.06 12.05 -18.12
CA ARG A 14 31.68 11.55 -18.22
C ARG A 14 31.27 11.29 -19.67
N ASP A 15 31.77 12.08 -20.61
CA ASP A 15 31.55 11.85 -22.05
C ASP A 15 32.24 10.55 -22.54
N ILE A 16 33.35 10.17 -21.91
CA ILE A 16 34.08 8.94 -22.22
C ILE A 16 33.42 7.72 -21.56
N ASP A 17 33.20 7.80 -20.24
CA ASP A 17 32.56 6.75 -19.46
C ASP A 17 31.59 7.36 -18.44
N PRO A 18 30.27 7.34 -18.72
CA PRO A 18 29.29 7.90 -17.81
C PRO A 18 29.20 7.12 -16.48
N ASN A 19 29.73 5.90 -16.39
CA ASN A 19 29.68 5.08 -15.17
C ASN A 19 30.94 5.23 -14.28
N LEU A 20 31.99 5.91 -14.77
CA LEU A 20 33.23 6.07 -14.03
C LEU A 20 32.98 6.83 -12.72
N GLN A 21 33.32 6.23 -11.59
CA GLN A 21 33.14 6.88 -10.29
C GLN A 21 34.26 7.90 -10.06
N VAL A 22 33.93 9.20 -10.09
CA VAL A 22 34.90 10.28 -9.91
C VAL A 22 34.76 10.92 -8.54
N VAL A 23 35.87 11.03 -7.81
CA VAL A 23 35.97 11.76 -6.54
C VAL A 23 36.77 13.05 -6.77
N MET A 24 36.17 14.19 -6.42
CA MET A 24 36.85 15.48 -6.50
C MET A 24 37.61 15.78 -5.20
N VAL A 25 38.87 16.21 -5.32
CA VAL A 25 39.71 16.63 -4.19
C VAL A 25 40.22 18.05 -4.40
N THR A 26 39.74 19.01 -3.60
CA THR A 26 40.00 20.44 -3.84
C THR A 26 40.44 21.18 -2.58
N LYS A 27 41.08 22.33 -2.76
CA LYS A 27 41.37 23.30 -1.68
C LYS A 27 40.26 24.36 -1.55
N SER A 28 39.39 24.45 -2.56
CA SER A 28 38.27 25.40 -2.53
C SER A 28 37.23 24.93 -1.52
N GLU A 29 36.86 25.82 -0.60
CA GLU A 29 35.74 25.66 0.33
C GLU A 29 34.50 26.41 -0.16
N GLU A 30 34.52 26.94 -1.39
CA GLU A 30 33.40 27.69 -1.93
C GLU A 30 32.20 26.77 -2.20
N ASP A 31 31.06 27.11 -1.59
CA ASP A 31 29.78 26.40 -1.74
C ASP A 31 29.35 26.28 -3.21
N SER A 32 29.72 27.25 -4.06
CA SER A 32 29.47 27.24 -5.50
C SER A 32 30.15 26.06 -6.20
N THR A 33 31.41 25.78 -5.86
CA THR A 33 32.19 24.68 -6.45
C THR A 33 31.66 23.33 -6.01
N LEU A 34 31.23 23.22 -4.74
CA LEU A 34 30.59 22.00 -4.22
C LEU A 34 29.25 21.74 -4.91
N THR A 35 28.41 22.77 -5.03
CA THR A 35 27.08 22.68 -5.66
C THR A 35 27.21 22.29 -7.14
N GLU A 36 28.14 22.90 -7.86
CA GLU A 36 28.40 22.59 -9.27
C GLU A 36 28.94 21.17 -9.44
N ALA A 37 29.82 20.72 -8.56
CA ALA A 37 30.33 19.35 -8.60
C ALA A 37 29.23 18.32 -8.31
N LEU A 38 28.36 18.57 -7.32
CA LEU A 38 27.19 17.74 -7.03
C LEU A 38 26.22 17.70 -8.22
N GLY A 39 26.01 18.82 -8.91
CA GLY A 39 25.19 18.90 -10.12
C GLY A 39 25.75 18.09 -11.30
N ASN A 40 27.04 17.75 -11.29
CA ASN A 40 27.70 16.90 -12.29
C ASN A 40 27.91 15.45 -11.83
N ASP A 41 27.13 15.00 -10.83
CA ASP A 41 27.07 13.61 -10.36
C ASP A 41 28.43 13.03 -9.93
N ILE A 42 29.21 13.76 -9.12
CA ILE A 42 30.42 13.20 -8.52
C ILE A 42 30.08 12.13 -7.48
N ALA A 43 30.92 11.10 -7.40
CA ALA A 43 30.76 10.04 -6.42
C ALA A 43 31.21 10.45 -5.00
N GLY A 44 32.02 11.51 -4.88
CA GLY A 44 32.46 12.04 -3.60
C GLY A 44 33.27 13.32 -3.74
N TYR A 45 33.31 14.09 -2.65
CA TYR A 45 34.01 15.37 -2.57
C TYR A 45 34.86 15.42 -1.30
N LEU A 46 36.13 15.82 -1.42
CA LEU A 46 37.05 15.97 -0.29
C LEU A 46 37.74 17.34 -0.33
N VAL A 47 37.68 18.05 0.79
CA VAL A 47 38.36 19.34 0.98
C VAL A 47 39.74 19.10 1.61
N LYS A 48 40.78 19.75 1.06
CA LYS A 48 42.15 19.70 1.56
C LYS A 48 42.30 20.56 2.84
N PRO A 49 43.12 20.13 3.81
CA PRO A 49 44.00 18.95 3.77
C PRO A 49 43.22 17.65 3.98
N VAL A 50 43.48 16.67 3.11
CA VAL A 50 42.83 15.36 3.17
C VAL A 50 43.74 14.38 3.91
N SER A 51 43.20 13.69 4.91
CA SER A 51 43.90 12.61 5.60
C SER A 51 43.80 11.28 4.82
N PRO A 52 44.81 10.40 4.91
CA PRO A 52 44.72 9.05 4.34
C PRO A 52 43.48 8.27 4.83
N ARG A 53 43.03 8.52 6.07
CA ARG A 53 41.80 7.92 6.61
C ARG A 53 40.54 8.38 5.91
N GLN A 54 40.43 9.66 5.54
CA GLN A 54 39.29 10.18 4.77
C GLN A 54 39.25 9.58 3.37
N VAL A 55 40.41 9.47 2.69
CA VAL A 55 40.49 8.81 1.38
C VAL A 55 40.09 7.33 1.50
N TYR A 56 40.67 6.62 2.47
CA TYR A 56 40.34 5.21 2.70
C TYR A 56 38.86 5.01 3.00
N ALA A 57 38.27 5.79 3.90
CA ALA A 57 36.85 5.66 4.26
C ALA A 57 35.92 5.91 3.05
N LEU A 58 36.25 6.89 2.20
CA LEU A 58 35.48 7.17 1.00
C LEU A 58 35.59 6.02 -0.02
N VAL A 59 36.81 5.57 -0.31
CA VAL A 59 37.06 4.46 -1.24
C VAL A 59 36.42 3.16 -0.73
N ALA A 60 36.58 2.85 0.56
CA ALA A 60 35.97 1.67 1.19
C ALA A 60 34.43 1.75 1.14
N ARG A 61 33.84 2.93 1.40
CA ARG A 61 32.38 3.12 1.28
C ARG A 61 31.87 2.87 -0.14
N MET A 62 32.63 3.25 -1.17
CA MET A 62 32.25 3.10 -2.57
C MET A 62 32.44 1.66 -3.06
N LEU A 63 33.60 1.05 -2.78
CA LEU A 63 33.97 -0.26 -3.31
C LEU A 63 33.48 -1.42 -2.42
N GLU A 64 33.61 -1.28 -1.11
CA GLU A 64 33.24 -2.35 -0.15
C GLU A 64 31.90 -2.12 0.53
N GLY A 65 31.41 -0.87 0.55
CA GLY A 65 30.17 -0.51 1.25
C GLY A 65 28.95 -1.37 0.88
N PRO A 66 28.67 -1.63 -0.42
CA PRO A 66 27.57 -2.53 -0.80
C PRO A 66 27.72 -3.93 -0.18
N ARG A 67 28.90 -4.54 -0.29
CA ARG A 67 29.21 -5.87 0.27
C ARG A 67 29.11 -5.88 1.80
N ILE A 68 29.61 -4.84 2.47
CA ILE A 68 29.55 -4.72 3.94
C ILE A 68 28.10 -4.59 4.40
N ARG A 69 27.28 -3.76 3.73
CA ARG A 69 25.85 -3.61 4.05
C ARG A 69 25.09 -4.92 3.85
N GLN A 70 25.32 -5.59 2.72
CA GLN A 70 24.74 -6.90 2.43
C GLN A 70 25.07 -7.91 3.54
N GLN A 71 26.35 -8.05 3.89
CA GLN A 71 26.78 -8.96 4.97
C GLN A 71 26.18 -8.60 6.34
N ALA A 72 26.02 -7.31 6.63
CA ALA A 72 25.39 -6.86 7.86
C ALA A 72 23.90 -7.21 7.92
N ILE A 73 23.16 -6.98 6.83
CA ILE A 73 21.74 -7.33 6.70
C ILE A 73 21.57 -8.85 6.83
N ALA A 74 22.34 -9.64 6.07
CA ALA A 74 22.28 -11.10 6.11
C ALA A 74 22.51 -11.65 7.52
N ARG A 75 23.53 -11.14 8.22
CA ARG A 75 23.83 -11.55 9.60
C ARG A 75 22.70 -11.17 10.56
N SER A 76 22.23 -9.92 10.49
CA SER A 76 21.14 -9.43 11.34
C SER A 76 19.86 -10.25 11.14
N PHE A 77 19.54 -10.58 9.88
CA PHE A 77 18.39 -11.42 9.55
C PHE A 77 18.54 -12.83 10.11
N VAL A 78 19.68 -13.50 9.93
CA VAL A 78 19.89 -14.86 10.45
C VAL A 78 19.71 -14.92 11.97
N ASP A 79 20.21 -13.91 12.68
CA ASP A 79 20.06 -13.80 14.13
C ASP A 79 18.58 -13.59 14.51
N ARG A 80 17.86 -12.70 13.80
CA ARG A 80 16.44 -12.41 14.07
C ARG A 80 15.48 -13.52 13.63
N PHE A 81 15.77 -14.21 12.53
CA PHE A 81 14.92 -15.24 11.94
C PHE A 81 14.67 -16.41 12.89
N ARG A 82 15.70 -16.85 13.63
CA ARG A 82 15.56 -17.90 14.64
C ARG A 82 14.61 -17.48 15.77
N ALA A 83 14.64 -16.21 16.16
CA ALA A 83 13.70 -15.69 17.15
C ALA A 83 12.28 -15.62 16.56
N MET A 84 12.12 -15.12 15.33
CA MET A 84 10.81 -15.07 14.64
C MET A 84 10.14 -16.45 14.54
N GLN A 85 10.91 -17.50 14.25
CA GLN A 85 10.41 -18.89 14.17
C GLN A 85 9.87 -19.44 15.50
N ASN A 86 10.38 -18.96 16.63
CA ASN A 86 10.01 -19.45 17.96
C ASN A 86 8.93 -18.60 18.64
N GLU A 87 8.60 -17.44 18.09
CA GLU A 87 7.58 -16.56 18.65
C GLU A 87 6.17 -17.07 18.34
N SER A 88 5.34 -17.18 19.40
CA SER A 88 3.93 -17.57 19.27
C SER A 88 3.13 -16.49 18.56
N LEU A 89 2.32 -16.90 17.57
CA LEU A 89 1.32 -16.05 16.93
C LEU A 89 -0.04 -16.11 17.64
N ARG A 90 -0.23 -17.01 18.62
CA ARG A 90 -1.55 -17.31 19.21
C ARG A 90 -2.06 -16.22 20.13
N ASP A 91 -1.15 -15.49 20.77
CA ASP A 91 -1.47 -14.54 21.84
C ASP A 91 -1.33 -13.09 21.36
N LEU A 92 -1.20 -12.87 20.05
CA LEU A 92 -1.11 -11.53 19.46
C LEU A 92 -2.49 -10.87 19.48
N ASP A 93 -2.55 -9.69 20.07
CA ASP A 93 -3.63 -8.73 19.85
C ASP A 93 -3.45 -8.02 18.50
N TRP A 94 -4.35 -7.10 18.18
CA TRP A 94 -4.29 -6.38 16.90
C TRP A 94 -3.02 -5.55 16.73
N ARG A 95 -2.45 -5.02 17.82
CA ARG A 95 -1.18 -4.27 17.82
C ARG A 95 -0.01 -5.21 17.52
N GLY A 96 0.04 -6.36 18.19
CA GLY A 96 1.03 -7.41 17.94
C GLY A 96 1.00 -7.93 16.51
N TRP A 97 -0.19 -8.01 15.89
CA TRP A 97 -0.32 -8.35 14.46
C TRP A 97 0.26 -7.29 13.53
N ILE A 98 0.00 -6.00 13.81
CA ILE A 98 0.61 -4.89 13.06
C ILE A 98 2.13 -4.97 13.17
N ASP A 99 2.67 -5.07 14.39
CA ASP A 99 4.12 -5.10 14.65
C ASP A 99 4.78 -6.28 13.96
N ARG A 100 4.18 -7.49 14.08
CA ARG A 100 4.71 -8.69 13.43
C ARG A 100 4.70 -8.56 11.92
N TYR A 101 3.60 -8.09 11.33
CA TYR A 101 3.51 -7.98 9.88
C TYR A 101 4.46 -6.91 9.33
N LEU A 102 4.58 -5.77 10.01
CA LEU A 102 5.53 -4.72 9.68
C LEU A 102 6.98 -5.21 9.69
N GLU A 103 7.35 -5.98 10.70
CA GLU A 103 8.69 -6.55 10.77
C GLU A 103 8.98 -7.46 9.56
N LEU A 104 8.05 -8.33 9.18
CA LEU A 104 8.22 -9.21 8.02
C LEU A 104 8.31 -8.41 6.72
N VAL A 105 7.48 -7.37 6.57
CA VAL A 105 7.54 -6.43 5.44
C VAL A 105 8.89 -5.71 5.37
N GLN A 106 9.43 -5.27 6.51
CA GLN A 106 10.72 -4.60 6.55
C GLN A 106 11.85 -5.55 6.16
N TRP A 107 11.85 -6.79 6.68
CA TRP A 107 12.84 -7.79 6.28
C TRP A 107 12.74 -8.16 4.80
N ASP A 108 11.53 -8.24 4.25
CA ASP A 108 11.32 -8.50 2.82
C ASP A 108 12.01 -7.41 1.96
N LEU A 109 11.81 -6.14 2.32
CA LEU A 109 12.44 -5.00 1.66
C LEU A 109 13.96 -5.01 1.81
N ASP A 110 14.45 -5.22 3.02
CA ASP A 110 15.89 -5.19 3.33
C ASP A 110 16.63 -6.31 2.59
N LEU A 111 16.12 -7.54 2.63
CA LEU A 111 16.71 -8.70 1.95
C LEU A 111 16.67 -8.54 0.44
N THR A 112 15.55 -8.06 -0.11
CA THR A 112 15.44 -7.80 -1.56
C THR A 112 16.42 -6.71 -1.99
N SER A 113 16.55 -5.62 -1.22
CA SER A 113 17.48 -4.53 -1.51
C SER A 113 18.95 -4.95 -1.44
N ALA A 114 19.25 -5.91 -0.56
CA ALA A 114 20.58 -6.51 -0.39
C ALA A 114 20.88 -7.62 -1.39
N ASN A 115 19.92 -8.00 -2.25
CA ASN A 115 20.01 -9.13 -3.17
C ASN A 115 20.28 -10.48 -2.46
N GLU A 116 19.76 -10.65 -1.25
CA GLU A 116 19.88 -11.87 -0.42
C GLU A 116 18.69 -12.82 -0.65
N MET A 117 18.51 -13.25 -1.91
CA MET A 117 17.31 -14.01 -2.32
C MET A 117 17.12 -15.34 -1.59
N GLY A 118 18.19 -16.04 -1.22
CA GLY A 118 18.07 -17.29 -0.45
C GLY A 118 17.56 -17.10 0.98
N LEU A 119 17.90 -15.95 1.60
CA LEU A 119 17.36 -15.58 2.92
C LEU A 119 15.93 -15.07 2.79
N HIS A 120 15.63 -14.33 1.73
CA HIS A 120 14.27 -13.93 1.38
C HIS A 120 13.35 -15.16 1.22
N ASP A 121 13.78 -16.22 0.54
CA ASP A 121 12.97 -17.45 0.41
C ASP A 121 12.71 -18.11 1.77
N SER A 122 13.65 -18.01 2.71
CA SER A 122 13.47 -18.47 4.09
C SER A 122 12.42 -17.64 4.84
N LEU A 123 12.42 -16.32 4.64
CA LEU A 123 11.38 -15.42 5.16
C LEU A 123 10.00 -15.77 4.58
N GLN A 124 9.92 -15.98 3.26
CA GLN A 124 8.67 -16.34 2.58
C GLN A 124 8.08 -17.66 3.11
N GLY A 125 8.93 -18.59 3.57
CA GLY A 125 8.50 -19.80 4.25
C GLY A 125 7.66 -19.60 5.53
N LEU A 126 7.69 -18.41 6.14
CA LEU A 126 6.88 -18.09 7.32
C LEU A 126 5.45 -17.65 7.00
N PHE A 127 5.21 -17.13 5.80
CA PHE A 127 3.92 -16.52 5.44
C PHE A 127 2.73 -17.48 5.45
N PRO A 128 2.84 -18.77 5.03
CA PRO A 128 1.71 -19.69 5.09
C PRO A 128 1.16 -19.89 6.52
N ASP A 129 2.04 -20.06 7.51
CA ASP A 129 1.66 -20.17 8.91
C ASP A 129 1.12 -18.85 9.46
N LEU A 130 1.76 -17.73 9.11
CA LEU A 130 1.31 -16.39 9.47
C LEU A 130 -0.14 -16.14 9.01
N ARG A 131 -0.44 -16.39 7.73
CA ARG A 131 -1.76 -16.16 7.13
C ARG A 131 -2.83 -17.06 7.73
N ARG A 132 -2.52 -18.33 8.03
CA ARG A 132 -3.45 -19.24 8.73
C ARG A 132 -3.77 -18.76 10.15
N ALA A 133 -2.74 -18.37 10.90
CA ALA A 133 -2.90 -17.83 12.24
C ALA A 133 -3.69 -16.51 12.23
N PHE A 134 -3.42 -15.63 11.26
CA PHE A 134 -4.15 -14.37 11.08
C PHE A 134 -5.62 -14.60 10.75
N ALA A 135 -5.93 -15.55 9.86
CA ALA A 135 -7.31 -15.92 9.56
C ALA A 135 -8.04 -16.42 10.82
N SER A 136 -7.39 -17.24 11.64
CA SER A 136 -7.95 -17.73 12.91
C SER A 136 -8.21 -16.58 13.90
N PHE A 137 -7.29 -15.62 13.97
CA PHE A 137 -7.46 -14.39 14.75
C PHE A 137 -8.67 -13.58 14.25
N MET A 138 -8.70 -13.23 12.96
CA MET A 138 -9.75 -12.41 12.35
C MET A 138 -11.15 -13.05 12.42
N ALA A 139 -11.24 -14.38 12.38
CA ALA A 139 -12.51 -15.11 12.55
C ALA A 139 -13.21 -14.80 13.89
N THR A 140 -12.44 -14.41 14.91
CA THR A 140 -12.97 -14.12 16.27
C THR A 140 -12.88 -12.65 16.62
N ALA A 141 -11.74 -12.01 16.33
CA ALA A 141 -11.44 -10.63 16.69
C ALA A 141 -12.32 -9.64 15.94
N TYR A 142 -12.48 -9.80 14.61
CA TYR A 142 -13.23 -8.85 13.80
C TYR A 142 -14.72 -8.77 14.23
N PRO A 143 -15.47 -9.88 14.34
CA PRO A 143 -16.83 -9.81 14.89
C PRO A 143 -16.89 -9.28 16.34
N ALA A 144 -15.84 -9.47 17.15
CA ALA A 144 -15.80 -8.92 18.49
C ALA A 144 -15.68 -7.38 18.47
N TRP A 145 -14.81 -6.83 17.62
CA TRP A 145 -14.70 -5.38 17.42
C TRP A 145 -16.03 -4.78 16.95
N LEU A 146 -16.75 -5.44 16.04
CA LEU A 146 -18.03 -4.92 15.52
C LEU A 146 -19.18 -4.97 16.53
N ARG A 147 -19.07 -5.79 17.58
CA ARG A 147 -20.04 -5.85 18.69
C ARG A 147 -19.76 -4.78 19.76
N ASP A 148 -18.51 -4.36 19.91
CA ASP A 148 -18.08 -3.38 20.89
C ASP A 148 -17.13 -2.36 20.23
N LEU A 149 -17.73 -1.38 19.54
CA LEU A 149 -16.98 -0.33 18.83
C LEU A 149 -16.29 0.67 19.77
N GLU A 150 -16.65 0.68 21.06
CA GLU A 150 -16.01 1.52 22.08
C GLU A 150 -14.93 0.77 22.87
N GLY A 151 -14.78 -0.54 22.63
CA GLY A 151 -13.80 -1.41 23.29
C GLY A 151 -12.38 -1.31 22.72
N ASP A 152 -11.50 -2.22 23.15
CA ASP A 152 -10.14 -2.32 22.62
C ASP A 152 -10.15 -2.97 21.23
N ARG A 153 -10.16 -2.13 20.20
CA ARG A 153 -10.11 -2.49 18.79
C ARG A 153 -9.12 -1.62 18.03
N PRO A 154 -8.61 -2.06 16.87
CA PRO A 154 -7.90 -1.16 15.97
C PRO A 154 -8.87 -0.11 15.39
N PRO A 155 -8.35 1.03 14.90
CA PRO A 155 -9.07 1.83 13.92
C PRO A 155 -9.42 0.98 12.71
N LEU A 156 -10.62 1.18 12.17
CA LEU A 156 -11.15 0.52 10.99
C LEU A 156 -11.29 1.51 9.84
N SER A 157 -11.61 1.04 8.63
CA SER A 157 -11.89 1.92 7.49
C SER A 157 -12.87 3.05 7.84
N ILE A 158 -13.92 2.74 8.63
CA ILE A 158 -14.95 3.71 9.03
C ILE A 158 -14.42 4.85 9.93
N ASP A 159 -13.27 4.67 10.58
CA ASP A 159 -12.75 5.66 11.51
C ASP A 159 -11.79 6.65 10.84
N ILE A 160 -11.35 6.38 9.60
CA ILE A 160 -10.24 7.12 8.95
C ILE A 160 -10.50 8.63 8.90
N VAL A 161 -11.68 9.02 8.44
CA VAL A 161 -12.02 10.44 8.29
C VAL A 161 -12.14 11.11 9.66
N GLN A 162 -12.80 10.47 10.63
CA GLN A 162 -13.04 11.05 11.95
C GLN A 162 -11.76 11.12 12.79
N GLU A 163 -10.96 10.06 12.82
CA GLU A 163 -9.79 9.96 13.69
C GLU A 163 -8.54 10.61 13.10
N PHE A 164 -8.38 10.63 11.78
CA PHE A 164 -7.13 11.06 11.14
C PHE A 164 -7.29 12.28 10.23
N LEU A 165 -8.37 12.39 9.44
CA LEU A 165 -8.53 13.52 8.53
C LEU A 165 -9.08 14.77 9.25
N LEU A 166 -10.09 14.58 10.10
CA LEU A 166 -10.76 15.67 10.78
C LEU A 166 -9.81 16.51 11.65
N PRO A 167 -8.91 15.93 12.47
CA PRO A 167 -7.95 16.71 13.25
C PRO A 167 -7.01 17.56 12.39
N VAL A 168 -6.70 17.13 11.16
CA VAL A 168 -5.87 17.90 10.23
C VAL A 168 -6.62 19.12 9.73
N ILE A 169 -7.89 18.98 9.37
CA ILE A 169 -8.73 20.08 8.91
C ILE A 169 -8.98 21.11 10.01
N GLU A 170 -9.24 20.65 11.25
CA GLU A 170 -9.41 21.53 12.40
C GLU A 170 -8.17 22.38 12.68
N ARG A 171 -6.98 21.81 12.46
CA ARG A 171 -5.69 22.48 12.68
C ARG A 171 -5.31 23.41 11.53
N ASP A 172 -5.38 22.94 10.28
CA ASP A 172 -4.72 23.56 9.13
C ASP A 172 -5.69 24.26 8.16
N ARG A 173 -7.02 24.25 8.43
CA ARG A 173 -8.13 24.72 7.55
C ARG A 173 -8.25 24.06 6.18
N ALA A 174 -7.16 23.51 5.64
CA ALA A 174 -7.10 22.80 4.38
C ALA A 174 -6.30 21.50 4.54
N ALA A 175 -6.78 20.43 3.91
CA ALA A 175 -6.06 19.16 3.86
C ALA A 175 -6.22 18.51 2.49
N VAL A 176 -5.18 17.77 2.09
CA VAL A 176 -5.27 16.84 0.98
C VAL A 176 -5.52 15.46 1.54
N PHE A 177 -6.54 14.77 1.04
CA PHE A 177 -6.83 13.38 1.41
C PHE A 177 -6.61 12.48 0.20
N ILE A 178 -5.73 11.49 0.32
CA ILE A 178 -5.37 10.62 -0.80
C ILE A 178 -5.66 9.17 -0.42
N VAL A 179 -6.46 8.50 -1.23
CA VAL A 179 -6.66 7.05 -1.18
C VAL A 179 -6.02 6.42 -2.40
N ILE A 180 -5.09 5.50 -2.17
CA ILE A 180 -4.45 4.70 -3.22
C ILE A 180 -5.10 3.32 -3.20
N ASP A 181 -5.84 2.99 -4.26
CA ASP A 181 -6.57 1.73 -4.41
C ASP A 181 -5.61 0.54 -4.32
N CYS A 182 -5.95 -0.46 -3.50
CA CYS A 182 -5.24 -1.75 -3.50
C CYS A 182 -3.74 -1.64 -3.12
N LEU A 183 -3.35 -0.63 -2.34
CA LEU A 183 -1.96 -0.37 -1.94
C LEU A 183 -1.59 -1.18 -0.70
N ARG A 184 -0.63 -2.09 -0.88
CA ARG A 184 -0.08 -2.90 0.21
C ARG A 184 0.95 -2.13 1.04
N LEU A 185 1.16 -2.59 2.27
CA LEU A 185 2.11 -1.97 3.21
C LEU A 185 3.56 -2.00 2.72
N ASP A 186 3.98 -3.07 2.04
CA ASP A 186 5.31 -3.19 1.45
C ASP A 186 5.53 -2.21 0.29
N GLN A 187 4.47 -1.94 -0.48
CA GLN A 187 4.47 -0.92 -1.52
C GLN A 187 4.58 0.47 -0.89
N TRP A 188 3.77 0.80 0.13
CA TRP A 188 3.87 2.07 0.85
C TRP A 188 5.29 2.32 1.39
N LYS A 189 5.88 1.32 2.03
CA LYS A 189 7.27 1.38 2.54
C LYS A 189 8.30 1.59 1.45
N ALA A 190 8.06 1.11 0.23
CA ALA A 190 8.91 1.40 -0.92
C ALA A 190 8.71 2.83 -1.49
N LEU A 191 7.53 3.42 -1.33
CA LEU A 191 7.24 4.80 -1.74
C LEU A 191 7.77 5.84 -0.75
N GLU A 192 7.76 5.51 0.55
CA GLU A 192 8.16 6.39 1.66
C GLU A 192 9.49 7.15 1.42
N PRO A 193 10.59 6.51 0.95
CA PRO A 193 11.85 7.21 0.68
C PRO A 193 11.79 8.25 -0.45
N VAL A 194 10.84 8.11 -1.39
CA VAL A 194 10.62 9.08 -2.48
C VAL A 194 9.84 10.30 -1.99
N ILE A 195 8.98 10.11 -0.98
CA ILE A 195 8.14 11.15 -0.38
C ILE A 195 8.92 11.93 0.70
N ALA A 196 9.80 11.25 1.44
CA ALA A 196 10.54 11.80 2.57
C ALA A 196 11.33 13.10 2.30
N PRO A 197 11.86 13.38 1.09
CA PRO A 197 12.47 14.69 0.82
C PRO A 197 11.50 15.87 0.90
N LEU A 198 10.20 15.65 0.70
CA LEU A 198 9.17 16.70 0.65
C LEU A 198 8.42 16.86 1.98
N PHE A 199 8.31 15.80 2.78
CA PHE A 199 7.47 15.74 3.98
C PHE A 199 8.19 15.10 5.17
N ASP A 200 7.80 15.51 6.37
CA ASP A 200 7.93 14.70 7.58
C ASP A 200 6.76 13.71 7.59
N ILE A 201 7.06 12.42 7.71
CA ILE A 201 6.10 11.32 7.52
C ILE A 201 5.85 10.65 8.87
N GLU A 202 4.60 10.64 9.30
CA GLU A 202 4.13 9.88 10.46
C GLU A 202 3.13 8.82 9.98
N THR A 203 3.48 7.55 10.11
CA THR A 203 2.64 6.43 9.68
C THR A 203 2.16 5.63 10.87
N THR A 204 0.85 5.41 10.92
CA THR A 204 0.22 4.37 11.75
C THR A 204 -0.59 3.45 10.85
N HIS A 205 -1.28 2.47 11.45
CA HIS A 205 -1.95 1.40 10.74
C HIS A 205 -3.35 1.19 11.27
N TYR A 206 -4.19 0.67 10.40
CA TYR A 206 -5.58 0.39 10.69
C TYR A 206 -5.98 -0.92 10.00
N PHE A 207 -7.16 -1.45 10.33
CA PHE A 207 -7.70 -2.66 9.72
C PHE A 207 -8.81 -2.34 8.71
N GLY A 208 -8.68 -2.85 7.48
CA GLY A 208 -9.74 -2.76 6.47
C GLY A 208 -11.01 -3.51 6.93
N VAL A 209 -12.18 -2.98 6.56
CA VAL A 209 -13.44 -3.73 6.74
C VAL A 209 -13.48 -4.97 5.84
N LEU A 210 -14.25 -5.98 6.27
CA LEU A 210 -14.44 -7.22 5.51
C LEU A 210 -15.76 -7.20 4.71
N PRO A 211 -15.75 -7.66 3.44
CA PRO A 211 -14.58 -8.09 2.68
C PRO A 211 -13.68 -6.91 2.29
N THR A 212 -12.37 -7.16 2.17
CA THR A 212 -11.35 -6.17 1.77
C THR A 212 -11.39 -5.90 0.26
N ALA A 213 -12.55 -5.52 -0.25
CA ALA A 213 -12.78 -5.24 -1.66
C ALA A 213 -13.33 -3.81 -1.80
N THR A 214 -12.93 -3.15 -2.88
CA THR A 214 -13.23 -1.74 -3.18
C THR A 214 -14.65 -1.30 -2.81
N PRO A 215 -15.74 -1.94 -3.28
CA PRO A 215 -17.11 -1.48 -2.98
C PRO A 215 -17.52 -1.51 -1.51
N TYR A 216 -16.82 -2.27 -0.67
CA TYR A 216 -17.08 -2.32 0.76
C TYR A 216 -16.09 -1.43 1.51
N ALA A 217 -14.80 -1.60 1.27
CA ALA A 217 -13.75 -0.95 2.03
C ALA A 217 -13.63 0.55 1.72
N ARG A 218 -13.69 0.94 0.45
CA ARG A 218 -13.62 2.35 0.04
C ARG A 218 -14.82 3.13 0.50
N ASN A 219 -16.01 2.58 0.30
CA ASN A 219 -17.25 3.24 0.68
C ASN A 219 -17.35 3.39 2.20
N ALA A 220 -16.92 2.38 2.98
CA ALA A 220 -16.83 2.50 4.42
C ALA A 220 -15.83 3.60 4.85
N LEU A 221 -14.70 3.69 4.15
CA LEU A 221 -13.68 4.70 4.40
C LEU A 221 -14.18 6.13 4.17
N PHE A 222 -14.90 6.39 3.08
CA PHE A 222 -15.42 7.73 2.78
C PHE A 222 -16.69 8.10 3.55
N SER A 223 -17.50 7.12 3.96
CA SER A 223 -18.78 7.39 4.63
C SER A 223 -18.69 7.40 6.15
N GLY A 224 -17.69 6.72 6.72
CA GLY A 224 -17.66 6.41 8.14
C GLY A 224 -18.71 5.41 8.60
N LEU A 225 -19.30 4.66 7.67
CA LEU A 225 -20.40 3.73 7.92
C LEU A 225 -20.05 2.32 7.46
N PHE A 226 -20.58 1.32 8.15
CA PHE A 226 -20.50 -0.05 7.66
C PHE A 226 -21.37 -0.26 6.41
N PRO A 227 -21.06 -1.26 5.57
CA PRO A 227 -21.82 -1.53 4.35
C PRO A 227 -23.34 -1.66 4.54
N ASN A 228 -23.81 -2.28 5.63
CA ASN A 228 -25.25 -2.37 5.93
C ASN A 228 -25.88 -1.01 6.26
N GLU A 229 -25.14 -0.11 6.90
CA GLU A 229 -25.60 1.24 7.23
C GLU A 229 -25.65 2.11 5.98
N ILE A 230 -24.66 2.00 5.09
CA ILE A 230 -24.68 2.66 3.78
C ILE A 230 -25.91 2.21 2.99
N ALA A 231 -26.14 0.90 2.89
CA ALA A 231 -27.30 0.35 2.20
C ALA A 231 -28.65 0.82 2.78
N ALA A 232 -28.72 1.00 4.11
CA ALA A 232 -29.94 1.46 4.77
C ALA A 232 -30.17 2.97 4.63
N ARG A 233 -29.10 3.79 4.72
CA ARG A 233 -29.19 5.25 4.66
C ARG A 233 -29.25 5.78 3.23
N PHE A 234 -28.58 5.12 2.29
CA PHE A 234 -28.46 5.53 0.90
C PHE A 234 -28.84 4.38 -0.05
N PRO A 235 -30.10 3.90 -0.02
CA PRO A 235 -30.53 2.75 -0.83
C PRO A 235 -30.38 3.00 -2.34
N ASP A 236 -30.50 4.25 -2.80
CA ASP A 236 -30.31 4.61 -4.21
C ASP A 236 -28.84 4.55 -4.66
N TRP A 237 -27.90 4.64 -3.73
CA TRP A 237 -26.45 4.53 -3.99
C TRP A 237 -25.93 3.11 -3.80
N TRP A 238 -26.76 2.23 -3.24
CA TRP A 238 -26.44 0.84 -2.96
C TRP A 238 -27.23 -0.09 -3.89
N GLY A 239 -26.76 -0.21 -5.14
CA GLY A 239 -27.39 -1.04 -6.17
C GLY A 239 -27.05 -2.53 -6.08
N GLU A 240 -28.00 -3.41 -6.41
CA GLU A 240 -27.78 -4.87 -6.48
C GLU A 240 -27.08 -5.33 -7.78
N LYS A 241 -26.87 -4.44 -8.74
CA LYS A 241 -26.36 -4.77 -10.08
C LYS A 241 -24.89 -4.43 -10.22
N GLU A 242 -24.06 -5.43 -9.98
CA GLU A 242 -22.61 -5.49 -10.25
C GLU A 242 -21.73 -4.59 -9.36
N ASP A 243 -20.67 -5.19 -8.82
CA ASP A 243 -19.73 -4.57 -7.86
C ASP A 243 -19.08 -3.28 -8.41
N GLU A 244 -19.02 -3.10 -9.73
CA GLU A 244 -18.44 -1.92 -10.40
C GLU A 244 -19.27 -0.64 -10.22
N THR A 245 -20.60 -0.75 -10.07
CA THR A 245 -21.49 0.42 -9.94
C THR A 245 -21.50 1.02 -8.53
N LEU A 246 -20.94 0.30 -7.55
CA LEU A 246 -20.99 0.68 -6.12
C LEU A 246 -19.97 1.77 -5.74
N ASN A 247 -19.02 2.11 -6.61
CA ASN A 247 -17.96 3.10 -6.32
C ASN A 247 -18.18 4.41 -7.10
N ALA A 248 -19.40 4.94 -7.05
CA ALA A 248 -19.80 6.13 -7.82
C ALA A 248 -20.07 7.37 -6.96
N HIS A 249 -20.14 7.20 -5.63
CA HIS A 249 -20.63 8.23 -4.70
C HIS A 249 -19.64 8.55 -3.57
N GLU A 250 -18.34 8.30 -3.77
CA GLU A 250 -17.34 8.51 -2.71
C GLU A 250 -17.30 9.97 -2.21
N ARG A 251 -17.51 10.94 -3.12
CA ARG A 251 -17.58 12.36 -2.76
C ARG A 251 -18.77 12.64 -1.85
N GLU A 252 -19.96 12.19 -2.25
CA GLU A 252 -21.21 12.43 -1.55
C GLU A 252 -21.23 11.74 -0.19
N LEU A 253 -20.62 10.55 -0.09
CA LEU A 253 -20.41 9.85 1.17
C LEU A 253 -19.52 10.67 2.12
N LEU A 254 -18.41 11.23 1.63
CA LEU A 254 -17.52 12.09 2.42
C LEU A 254 -18.22 13.37 2.89
N GLU A 255 -18.92 14.05 1.98
CA GLU A 255 -19.70 15.25 2.31
C GLU A 255 -20.77 14.92 3.37
N SER A 256 -21.47 13.79 3.24
CA SER A 256 -22.47 13.35 4.22
C SER A 256 -21.84 13.06 5.59
N GLN A 257 -20.67 12.40 5.63
CA GLN A 257 -19.99 12.11 6.89
C GLN A 257 -19.58 13.41 7.60
N LEU A 258 -19.05 14.39 6.87
CA LEU A 258 -18.65 15.68 7.42
C LEU A 258 -19.82 16.46 8.01
N VAL A 259 -21.00 16.39 7.38
CA VAL A 259 -22.24 16.97 7.92
C VAL A 259 -22.64 16.30 9.24
N GLU A 260 -22.59 14.96 9.31
CA GLU A 260 -22.90 14.21 10.54
C GLU A 260 -21.93 14.52 11.68
N LEU A 261 -20.65 14.68 11.35
CA LEU A 261 -19.60 15.12 12.27
C LEU A 261 -19.70 16.60 12.65
N LYS A 262 -20.62 17.38 12.04
CA LYS A 262 -20.80 18.83 12.24
C LYS A 262 -19.59 19.68 11.83
N HIS A 263 -18.84 19.21 10.84
CA HIS A 263 -17.68 19.88 10.25
C HIS A 263 -17.87 20.05 8.73
N GLU A 264 -18.91 20.79 8.36
CA GLU A 264 -19.21 21.08 6.96
C GLU A 264 -18.13 22.01 6.37
N VAL A 265 -17.30 21.45 5.51
CA VAL A 265 -16.24 22.16 4.77
C VAL A 265 -16.36 21.84 3.28
N PRO A 266 -15.90 22.72 2.38
CA PRO A 266 -15.90 22.43 0.95
C PRO A 266 -15.08 21.16 0.66
N VAL A 267 -15.66 20.25 -0.12
CA VAL A 267 -14.97 19.06 -0.63
C VAL A 267 -14.77 19.20 -2.14
N LYS A 268 -13.51 19.09 -2.55
CA LYS A 268 -13.14 18.87 -3.95
C LYS A 268 -12.69 17.43 -4.09
N TYR A 269 -13.24 16.71 -5.06
CA TYR A 269 -12.97 15.29 -5.26
C TYR A 269 -12.54 15.01 -6.70
N ASP A 270 -11.47 14.24 -6.86
CA ASP A 270 -10.93 13.83 -8.14
C ASP A 270 -10.56 12.33 -8.10
N LYS A 271 -11.20 11.51 -8.95
CA LYS A 271 -10.89 10.09 -9.13
C LYS A 271 -10.09 9.90 -10.41
N VAL A 272 -8.92 9.27 -10.30
CA VAL A 272 -7.99 9.04 -11.41
C VAL A 272 -7.85 7.54 -11.63
N SER A 273 -8.51 7.08 -12.69
CA SER A 273 -8.50 5.68 -13.13
C SER A 273 -7.83 5.50 -14.50
N THR A 274 -7.62 6.57 -15.25
CA THR A 274 -7.03 6.51 -16.59
C THR A 274 -5.86 7.48 -16.74
N SER A 275 -5.00 7.24 -17.74
CA SER A 275 -3.93 8.17 -18.09
C SER A 275 -4.48 9.53 -18.54
N TYR A 276 -5.65 9.55 -19.21
CA TYR A 276 -6.29 10.79 -19.63
C TYR A 276 -6.70 11.66 -18.45
N GLU A 277 -7.33 11.06 -17.42
CA GLU A 277 -7.70 11.77 -16.19
C GLU A 277 -6.45 12.25 -15.43
N ALA A 278 -5.38 11.46 -15.43
CA ALA A 278 -4.09 11.87 -14.85
C ALA A 278 -3.53 13.11 -15.55
N ASP A 279 -3.46 13.12 -16.89
CA ASP A 279 -3.00 14.27 -17.68
C ASP A 279 -3.89 15.50 -17.45
N GLU A 280 -5.20 15.30 -17.32
CA GLU A 280 -6.13 16.40 -17.04
C GLU A 280 -5.90 17.01 -15.66
N LEU A 281 -5.74 16.16 -14.63
CA LEU A 281 -5.41 16.58 -13.28
C LEU A 281 -4.10 17.38 -13.26
N GLU A 282 -3.07 16.92 -13.95
CA GLU A 282 -1.78 17.63 -14.03
C GLU A 282 -1.91 19.01 -14.71
N ARG A 283 -2.70 19.12 -15.79
CA ARG A 283 -2.97 20.41 -16.44
C ARG A 283 -3.64 21.41 -15.50
N ARG A 284 -4.47 20.94 -14.56
CA ARG A 284 -5.18 21.77 -13.58
C ARG A 284 -4.62 21.67 -12.16
N LEU A 285 -3.38 21.19 -11.99
CA LEU A 285 -2.78 20.92 -10.69
C LEU A 285 -2.80 22.13 -9.75
N ALA A 286 -2.54 23.32 -10.29
CA ALA A 286 -2.58 24.57 -9.55
C ALA A 286 -3.98 24.92 -8.99
N ASN A 287 -5.04 24.32 -9.51
CA ASN A 287 -6.39 24.48 -8.98
C ASN A 287 -6.88 23.21 -8.31
N ALA A 288 -6.15 22.09 -8.39
CA ALA A 288 -6.54 20.79 -7.85
C ALA A 288 -6.63 20.82 -6.32
N ILE A 289 -5.67 21.48 -5.66
CA ILE A 289 -5.67 21.65 -4.21
C ILE A 289 -6.35 22.98 -3.86
N ALA A 290 -7.52 22.89 -3.22
CA ALA A 290 -8.29 24.03 -2.74
C ALA A 290 -7.55 24.77 -1.60
N PRO A 291 -7.73 26.10 -1.47
CA PRO A 291 -7.11 26.88 -0.40
C PRO A 291 -7.73 26.63 0.99
N ASP A 292 -8.95 26.09 1.04
CA ASP A 292 -9.70 25.73 2.24
C ASP A 292 -10.51 24.46 2.00
N GLY A 293 -10.80 23.72 3.08
CA GLY A 293 -11.54 22.46 3.03
C GLY A 293 -10.70 21.25 2.63
N ILE A 294 -11.35 20.24 2.07
CA ILE A 294 -10.72 18.96 1.74
C ILE A 294 -10.56 18.82 0.23
N SER A 295 -9.33 18.56 -0.22
CA SER A 295 -9.05 18.11 -1.59
C SER A 295 -8.79 16.60 -1.57
N ALA A 296 -9.80 15.81 -1.90
CA ALA A 296 -9.77 14.36 -1.89
C ALA A 296 -9.41 13.78 -3.27
N PHE A 297 -8.49 12.81 -3.29
CA PHE A 297 -8.02 12.15 -4.50
C PHE A 297 -8.06 10.63 -4.34
N VAL A 298 -8.52 9.94 -5.38
CA VAL A 298 -8.49 8.48 -5.45
C VAL A 298 -7.68 8.06 -6.67
N PHE A 299 -6.67 7.22 -6.47
CA PHE A 299 -5.82 6.70 -7.54
C PHE A 299 -5.99 5.19 -7.68
N ASN A 300 -6.57 4.74 -8.80
CA ASN A 300 -6.90 3.32 -9.04
C ASN A 300 -5.78 2.51 -9.72
N PHE A 301 -4.62 3.11 -10.00
CA PHE A 301 -3.62 2.49 -10.88
C PHE A 301 -3.06 1.15 -10.34
N VAL A 302 -2.86 1.02 -9.03
CA VAL A 302 -2.31 -0.21 -8.44
C VAL A 302 -3.32 -1.37 -8.56
N ASP A 303 -4.61 -1.09 -8.42
CA ASP A 303 -5.68 -2.08 -8.67
C ASP A 303 -5.78 -2.44 -10.17
N LEU A 304 -5.63 -1.47 -11.06
CA LEU A 304 -5.57 -1.72 -12.51
C LEU A 304 -4.37 -2.59 -12.92
N LEU A 305 -3.20 -2.38 -12.30
CA LEU A 305 -2.05 -3.28 -12.49
C LEU A 305 -2.35 -4.70 -11.98
N THR A 306 -3.06 -4.79 -10.86
CA THR A 306 -3.42 -6.04 -10.18
C THR A 306 -4.40 -6.88 -11.04
N HIS A 307 -5.52 -6.30 -11.50
CA HIS A 307 -6.51 -7.01 -12.33
C HIS A 307 -6.08 -7.18 -13.78
N GLY A 308 -5.41 -6.16 -14.35
CA GLY A 308 -4.96 -6.15 -15.74
C GLY A 308 -3.98 -7.28 -16.08
N ARG A 309 -3.36 -7.88 -15.06
CA ARG A 309 -2.50 -9.07 -15.20
C ARG A 309 -3.23 -10.26 -15.81
N SER A 310 -4.50 -10.46 -15.47
CA SER A 310 -5.31 -11.58 -15.98
C SER A 310 -5.74 -11.40 -17.45
N GLU A 311 -5.66 -10.17 -17.97
CA GLU A 311 -6.10 -9.80 -19.30
C GLU A 311 -4.92 -9.48 -20.25
N SER A 312 -3.74 -9.16 -19.71
CA SER A 312 -2.55 -8.80 -20.47
C SER A 312 -1.38 -9.74 -20.17
N ALA A 313 -0.97 -10.51 -21.18
CA ALA A 313 0.21 -11.38 -21.11
C ALA A 313 1.49 -10.58 -20.79
N ILE A 314 1.60 -9.33 -21.25
CA ILE A 314 2.76 -8.48 -20.96
C ILE A 314 2.78 -8.13 -19.47
N LEU A 315 1.64 -7.71 -18.91
CA LEU A 315 1.54 -7.41 -17.47
C LEU A 315 1.82 -8.65 -16.62
N TYR A 316 1.37 -9.83 -17.06
CA TYR A 316 1.69 -11.11 -16.43
C TYR A 316 3.19 -11.38 -16.33
N GLU A 317 3.95 -11.08 -17.39
CA GLU A 317 5.40 -11.28 -17.41
C GLU A 317 6.16 -10.25 -16.55
N VAL A 318 5.74 -8.97 -16.58
CA VAL A 318 6.45 -7.90 -15.86
C VAL A 318 6.08 -7.82 -14.37
N ALA A 319 4.86 -8.17 -13.99
CA ALA A 319 4.35 -8.15 -12.62
C ALA A 319 4.17 -9.58 -12.07
N ARG A 320 5.16 -10.44 -12.31
CA ARG A 320 5.08 -11.89 -12.06
C ARG A 320 4.99 -12.31 -10.60
N ASP A 321 5.50 -11.47 -9.68
CA ASP A 321 5.59 -11.72 -8.24
C ASP A 321 5.46 -10.39 -7.46
N GLU A 322 5.43 -10.49 -6.13
CA GLU A 322 5.26 -9.37 -5.21
C GLU A 322 6.39 -8.33 -5.34
N ILE A 323 7.63 -8.78 -5.53
CA ILE A 323 8.79 -7.89 -5.69
C ILE A 323 8.66 -7.08 -6.97
N ALA A 324 8.33 -7.73 -8.08
CA ALA A 324 8.16 -7.10 -9.38
C ALA A 324 6.98 -6.12 -9.38
N LEU A 325 5.84 -6.51 -8.78
CA LEU A 325 4.70 -5.60 -8.63
C LEU A 325 5.08 -4.36 -7.80
N ARG A 326 5.77 -4.53 -6.67
CA ARG A 326 6.26 -3.42 -5.85
C ARG A 326 7.21 -2.49 -6.62
N GLN A 327 8.12 -3.05 -7.42
CA GLN A 327 9.02 -2.26 -8.26
C GLN A 327 8.25 -1.47 -9.32
N LEU A 328 7.25 -2.07 -9.98
CA LEU A 328 6.40 -1.39 -10.95
C LEU A 328 5.61 -0.25 -10.32
N THR A 329 5.01 -0.48 -9.14
CA THR A 329 4.32 0.56 -8.37
C THR A 329 5.25 1.74 -8.07
N LEU A 330 6.48 1.48 -7.63
CA LEU A 330 7.48 2.52 -7.36
C LEU A 330 7.88 3.30 -8.63
N GLN A 331 8.06 2.62 -9.77
CA GLN A 331 8.43 3.29 -11.02
C GLN A 331 7.29 4.15 -11.56
N TRP A 332 6.06 3.65 -11.49
CA TRP A 332 4.87 4.43 -11.82
C TRP A 332 4.76 5.67 -10.92
N PHE A 333 4.88 5.48 -9.60
CA PHE A 333 4.71 6.55 -8.62
C PHE A 333 5.61 7.76 -8.90
N LYS A 334 6.88 7.53 -9.25
CA LYS A 334 7.85 8.61 -9.54
C LYS A 334 7.45 9.54 -10.69
N ARG A 335 6.51 9.13 -11.54
CA ARG A 335 6.05 9.89 -12.72
C ARG A 335 4.53 10.02 -12.77
N SER A 336 3.84 9.82 -11.65
CA SER A 336 2.38 9.82 -11.60
C SER A 336 1.83 11.19 -11.22
N ALA A 337 0.60 11.47 -11.64
CA ALA A 337 -0.16 12.62 -11.18
C ALA A 337 -0.30 12.65 -9.64
N LEU A 338 -0.28 11.49 -8.99
CA LEU A 338 -0.24 11.38 -7.53
C LEU A 338 1.02 12.05 -6.95
N PHE A 339 2.20 11.77 -7.50
CA PHE A 339 3.43 12.43 -7.03
C PHE A 339 3.42 13.93 -7.35
N SER A 340 2.87 14.32 -8.51
CA SER A 340 2.64 15.72 -8.86
C SER A 340 1.74 16.43 -7.82
N VAL A 341 0.66 15.79 -7.35
CA VAL A 341 -0.20 16.31 -6.27
C VAL A 341 0.57 16.46 -4.97
N LEU A 342 1.39 15.49 -4.59
CA LEU A 342 2.24 15.59 -3.38
C LEU A 342 3.25 16.74 -3.48
N GLN A 343 3.90 16.91 -4.63
CA GLN A 343 4.81 18.03 -4.87
C GLN A 343 4.10 19.38 -4.75
N GLU A 344 2.89 19.50 -5.30
CA GLU A 344 2.10 20.71 -5.22
C GLU A 344 1.61 20.99 -3.80
N ALA A 345 1.20 19.96 -3.05
CA ALA A 345 0.83 20.09 -1.64
C ALA A 345 2.02 20.56 -0.79
N ALA A 346 3.21 19.99 -0.99
CA ALA A 346 4.43 20.42 -0.34
C ALA A 346 4.77 21.88 -0.67
N ARG A 347 4.64 22.28 -1.94
CA ARG A 347 4.87 23.66 -2.39
C ARG A 347 3.92 24.65 -1.72
N ARG A 348 2.65 24.26 -1.53
CA ARG A 348 1.61 25.08 -0.88
C ARG A 348 1.62 25.00 0.64
N LYS A 349 2.47 24.13 1.23
CA LYS A 349 2.49 23.83 2.66
C LYS A 349 1.13 23.32 3.19
N VAL A 350 0.45 22.49 2.40
CA VAL A 350 -0.80 21.83 2.81
C VAL A 350 -0.48 20.42 3.30
N THR A 351 -1.00 20.06 4.48
CA THR A 351 -0.85 18.74 5.07
C THR A 351 -1.62 17.70 4.26
N VAL A 352 -1.00 16.52 4.07
CA VAL A 352 -1.60 15.41 3.31
C VAL A 352 -1.85 14.24 4.25
N LEU A 353 -3.05 13.65 4.18
CA LEU A 353 -3.33 12.33 4.72
C LEU A 353 -3.36 11.32 3.56
N VAL A 354 -2.50 10.32 3.60
CA VAL A 354 -2.44 9.25 2.58
C VAL A 354 -2.80 7.92 3.20
N THR A 355 -3.67 7.16 2.55
CA THR A 355 -4.04 5.81 2.97
C THR A 355 -4.40 4.93 1.78
N SER A 356 -4.78 3.69 2.06
CA SER A 356 -5.33 2.74 1.09
C SER A 356 -6.68 2.26 1.58
N ASP A 357 -7.56 1.78 0.70
CA ASP A 357 -8.83 1.15 1.07
C ASP A 357 -8.68 -0.34 1.41
N HIS A 358 -7.83 -1.06 0.69
CA HIS A 358 -7.47 -2.46 0.94
C HIS A 358 -6.12 -2.78 0.31
N GLY A 359 -5.56 -3.94 0.64
CA GLY A 359 -4.40 -4.50 -0.08
C GLY A 359 -4.80 -5.61 -1.05
N SER A 360 -3.82 -6.44 -1.41
CA SER A 360 -3.98 -7.60 -2.29
C SER A 360 -2.99 -8.71 -1.94
N ILE A 361 -3.25 -9.91 -2.46
CA ILE A 361 -2.36 -11.06 -2.31
C ILE A 361 -2.21 -11.82 -3.63
N HIS A 362 -1.00 -12.32 -3.86
CA HIS A 362 -0.66 -13.17 -5.01
C HIS A 362 -1.19 -14.59 -4.78
N CYS A 363 -2.25 -14.96 -5.50
CA CYS A 363 -3.01 -16.18 -5.25
C CYS A 363 -2.54 -17.36 -6.10
N HIS A 364 -2.29 -18.52 -5.46
CA HIS A 364 -1.85 -19.74 -6.14
C HIS A 364 -2.73 -20.97 -5.84
N THR A 365 -3.41 -20.95 -4.70
CA THR A 365 -4.11 -22.11 -4.15
C THR A 365 -5.60 -22.09 -4.52
N PRO A 366 -6.07 -22.97 -5.42
CA PRO A 366 -7.50 -23.04 -5.71
C PRO A 366 -8.26 -23.63 -4.52
N ALA A 367 -9.27 -22.93 -4.03
CA ALA A 367 -10.18 -23.37 -2.98
C ALA A 367 -11.53 -23.75 -3.59
N THR A 368 -11.84 -25.05 -3.63
CA THR A 368 -13.13 -25.52 -4.17
C THR A 368 -14.26 -25.05 -3.26
N VAL A 369 -15.26 -24.37 -3.83
CA VAL A 369 -16.46 -23.94 -3.12
C VAL A 369 -17.71 -24.55 -3.73
N PHE A 370 -18.67 -24.88 -2.87
CA PHE A 370 -20.00 -25.29 -3.25
C PHE A 370 -20.94 -24.11 -2.98
N ALA A 371 -21.64 -23.68 -4.04
CA ALA A 371 -22.58 -22.58 -4.00
C ALA A 371 -23.75 -22.85 -4.95
N LYS A 372 -24.91 -22.24 -4.67
CA LYS A 372 -26.02 -22.15 -5.63
C LYS A 372 -25.69 -21.11 -6.73
N ARG A 373 -26.51 -21.07 -7.79
CA ARG A 373 -26.25 -20.27 -9.01
C ARG A 373 -26.26 -18.75 -8.79
N ASP A 374 -26.82 -18.30 -7.68
CA ASP A 374 -27.03 -16.92 -7.25
C ASP A 374 -25.83 -16.33 -6.48
N ALA A 375 -24.76 -17.10 -6.27
CA ALA A 375 -23.58 -16.59 -5.58
C ALA A 375 -22.83 -15.51 -6.39
N THR A 376 -22.21 -14.55 -5.69
CA THR A 376 -21.41 -13.49 -6.32
C THR A 376 -20.26 -14.06 -7.17
N GLN A 377 -19.76 -13.28 -8.14
CA GLN A 377 -18.71 -13.73 -9.06
C GLN A 377 -17.29 -13.57 -8.50
N ASN A 378 -17.09 -12.74 -7.47
CA ASN A 378 -15.77 -12.45 -6.90
C ASN A 378 -15.00 -13.71 -6.45
N LEU A 379 -13.67 -13.72 -6.64
CA LEU A 379 -12.83 -14.91 -6.41
C LEU A 379 -12.31 -15.04 -4.98
N ARG A 380 -12.42 -14.00 -4.15
CA ARG A 380 -11.92 -13.98 -2.77
C ARG A 380 -13.04 -13.88 -1.75
N TYR A 381 -14.23 -13.43 -2.13
CA TYR A 381 -15.42 -13.52 -1.29
C TYR A 381 -16.63 -14.04 -2.05
N LYS A 382 -17.53 -14.72 -1.34
CA LYS A 382 -18.84 -15.16 -1.85
C LYS A 382 -19.93 -14.79 -0.87
N PHE A 383 -21.02 -14.26 -1.39
CA PHE A 383 -22.31 -14.21 -0.71
C PHE A 383 -23.27 -15.15 -1.41
N GLY A 384 -24.09 -15.89 -0.66
CA GLY A 384 -25.08 -16.80 -1.22
C GLY A 384 -25.67 -17.71 -0.17
N GLU A 385 -26.67 -18.49 -0.56
CA GLU A 385 -27.22 -19.53 0.32
C GLU A 385 -26.36 -20.79 0.30
N ASP A 386 -26.27 -21.45 1.46
CA ASP A 386 -25.61 -22.75 1.64
C ASP A 386 -24.14 -22.79 1.15
N LEU A 387 -23.41 -21.65 1.22
CA LEU A 387 -22.00 -21.64 0.84
C LEU A 387 -21.18 -22.52 1.79
N ARG A 388 -20.28 -23.30 1.21
CA ARG A 388 -19.27 -24.06 1.94
C ARG A 388 -18.01 -24.22 1.10
N ALA A 389 -16.85 -24.15 1.76
CA ALA A 389 -15.59 -24.59 1.18
C ALA A 389 -15.44 -26.11 1.35
N GLU A 390 -14.76 -26.75 0.40
CA GLU A 390 -14.31 -28.15 0.54
C GLU A 390 -13.29 -28.29 1.67
N ASP A 391 -12.36 -27.33 1.74
CA ASP A 391 -11.35 -27.22 2.80
C ASP A 391 -11.64 -25.99 3.67
N PRO A 392 -12.03 -26.16 4.94
CA PRO A 392 -12.26 -25.06 5.88
C PRO A 392 -11.02 -24.20 6.18
N ASP A 393 -9.80 -24.71 5.97
CA ASP A 393 -8.58 -23.93 6.25
C ASP A 393 -8.31 -22.86 5.18
N LEU A 394 -8.91 -23.02 4.00
CA LEU A 394 -8.77 -22.10 2.86
C LEU A 394 -9.86 -21.02 2.82
N ALA A 395 -10.82 -21.04 3.74
CA ALA A 395 -11.92 -20.07 3.75
C ALA A 395 -12.57 -19.88 5.13
N LEU A 396 -12.83 -18.63 5.52
CA LEU A 396 -13.66 -18.31 6.68
C LEU A 396 -15.12 -18.26 6.30
N LEU A 397 -15.96 -18.95 7.08
CA LEU A 397 -17.41 -18.95 6.95
C LEU A 397 -18.06 -18.12 8.05
N PHE A 398 -18.73 -17.04 7.65
CA PHE A 398 -19.58 -16.23 8.52
C PHE A 398 -21.04 -16.55 8.25
N LYS A 399 -21.75 -17.05 9.27
CA LYS A 399 -23.13 -17.54 9.13
C LYS A 399 -24.17 -16.44 9.08
N LYS A 400 -23.82 -15.22 9.50
CA LYS A 400 -24.70 -14.07 9.55
C LYS A 400 -23.98 -12.87 8.96
N GLU A 401 -24.67 -12.12 8.13
CA GLU A 401 -24.17 -10.87 7.55
C GLU A 401 -23.92 -9.82 8.62
N ASP A 402 -24.71 -9.84 9.69
CA ASP A 402 -24.55 -8.96 10.85
C ASP A 402 -23.19 -9.14 11.55
N ASP A 403 -22.56 -10.33 11.48
CA ASP A 403 -21.22 -10.58 12.05
C ASP A 403 -20.13 -9.77 11.34
N LEU A 404 -20.41 -9.31 10.11
CA LEU A 404 -19.53 -8.48 9.28
C LEU A 404 -20.11 -7.09 9.00
N LYS A 405 -21.28 -6.76 9.58
CA LYS A 405 -22.06 -5.55 9.27
C LYS A 405 -22.33 -5.38 7.76
N LEU A 406 -22.66 -6.48 7.10
CA LEU A 406 -23.02 -6.51 5.69
C LEU A 406 -24.55 -6.41 5.49
N PRO A 407 -25.05 -5.85 4.37
CA PRO A 407 -26.48 -5.81 4.08
C PRO A 407 -27.05 -7.23 4.00
N ARG A 408 -28.27 -7.41 4.49
CA ARG A 408 -28.99 -8.69 4.40
C ARG A 408 -29.43 -8.94 2.96
N ARG A 409 -29.09 -10.12 2.42
CA ARG A 409 -29.36 -10.48 1.01
C ARG A 409 -30.43 -11.56 0.82
N GLY A 410 -30.98 -12.08 1.91
CA GLY A 410 -32.00 -13.15 1.88
C GLY A 410 -32.11 -13.87 3.23
N LEU A 411 -32.92 -14.93 3.27
CA LEU A 411 -32.96 -15.82 4.43
C LEU A 411 -31.94 -16.96 4.21
N GLY A 412 -31.05 -17.18 5.17
CA GLY A 412 -30.09 -18.30 5.11
C GLY A 412 -28.86 -18.05 4.24
N THR A 413 -28.63 -16.80 3.84
CA THR A 413 -27.40 -16.36 3.19
C THR A 413 -26.25 -16.35 4.19
N ASN A 414 -25.09 -16.83 3.74
CA ASN A 414 -23.84 -16.80 4.50
C ASN A 414 -22.74 -16.15 3.64
N THR A 415 -21.64 -15.79 4.30
CA THR A 415 -20.48 -15.17 3.66
C THR A 415 -19.28 -16.09 3.78
N LEU A 416 -18.61 -16.31 2.65
CA LEU A 416 -17.36 -17.06 2.60
C LEU A 416 -16.25 -16.11 2.16
N LEU A 417 -15.16 -16.02 2.94
CA LEU A 417 -13.98 -15.20 2.63
C LEU A 417 -12.75 -16.10 2.49
N ALA A 418 -11.98 -15.93 1.42
CA ALA A 418 -10.77 -16.69 1.15
C ALA A 418 -9.67 -16.32 2.15
N THR A 419 -8.91 -17.31 2.60
CA THR A 419 -7.76 -17.13 3.50
C THR A 419 -6.47 -17.53 2.81
N GLY A 420 -5.35 -17.01 3.31
CA GLY A 420 -4.06 -17.29 2.67
C GLY A 420 -4.05 -16.83 1.21
N ASP A 421 -3.24 -17.51 0.39
CA ASP A 421 -3.11 -17.25 -1.04
C ASP A 421 -4.20 -17.97 -1.88
N SER A 422 -5.35 -18.25 -1.25
CA SER A 422 -6.40 -19.03 -1.88
C SER A 422 -7.34 -18.18 -2.75
N PHE A 423 -7.95 -18.82 -3.75
CA PHE A 423 -9.00 -18.20 -4.57
C PHE A 423 -10.08 -19.23 -4.91
N PHE A 424 -11.33 -18.80 -4.94
CA PHE A 424 -12.48 -19.68 -5.09
C PHE A 424 -12.66 -20.19 -6.50
N VAL A 425 -12.89 -21.50 -6.59
CA VAL A 425 -13.16 -22.23 -7.83
C VAL A 425 -14.35 -23.15 -7.67
N TYR A 426 -15.04 -23.46 -8.77
CA TYR A 426 -16.21 -24.33 -8.77
C TYR A 426 -15.89 -25.71 -9.35
N PRO A 427 -16.48 -26.81 -8.83
CA PRO A 427 -16.26 -28.15 -9.36
C PRO A 427 -16.54 -28.28 -10.87
N THR A 428 -17.54 -27.56 -11.37
CA THR A 428 -17.99 -27.63 -12.77
C THR A 428 -17.03 -27.00 -13.78
N LYS A 429 -16.16 -26.08 -13.34
CA LYS A 429 -15.21 -25.33 -14.19
C LYS A 429 -13.80 -25.26 -13.60
N LEU A 430 -13.41 -26.25 -12.82
CA LEU A 430 -12.19 -26.23 -12.01
C LEU A 430 -10.93 -25.88 -12.83
N ARG A 431 -10.69 -26.58 -13.95
CA ARG A 431 -9.50 -26.38 -14.79
C ARG A 431 -9.45 -25.01 -15.47
N GLU A 432 -10.61 -24.51 -15.91
CA GLU A 432 -10.74 -23.19 -16.55
C GLU A 432 -10.33 -22.09 -15.57
N TYR A 433 -10.89 -22.12 -14.35
CA TYR A 433 -10.58 -21.15 -13.30
C TYR A 433 -9.13 -21.25 -12.84
N GLN A 434 -8.61 -22.47 -12.63
CA GLN A 434 -7.22 -22.67 -12.24
C GLN A 434 -6.24 -22.13 -13.29
N SER A 435 -6.50 -22.39 -14.58
CA SER A 435 -5.63 -21.91 -15.66
C SER A 435 -5.69 -20.39 -15.83
N ARG A 436 -6.83 -19.76 -15.51
CA ARG A 436 -7.04 -18.33 -15.72
C ARG A 436 -6.54 -17.47 -14.55
N TYR A 437 -6.75 -17.92 -13.31
CA TYR A 437 -6.60 -17.07 -12.12
C TYR A 437 -5.43 -17.46 -11.19
N ARG A 438 -4.80 -18.63 -11.39
CA ARG A 438 -3.58 -18.96 -10.66
C ARG A 438 -2.48 -17.97 -11.02
N GLY A 439 -1.80 -17.44 -10.00
CA GLY A 439 -0.79 -16.39 -10.17
C GLY A 439 -1.41 -15.01 -10.39
N SER A 440 -2.71 -14.81 -10.15
CA SER A 440 -3.30 -13.47 -10.14
C SER A 440 -3.14 -12.82 -8.78
N PHE A 441 -2.95 -11.50 -8.77
CA PHE A 441 -3.16 -10.71 -7.57
C PHE A 441 -4.66 -10.49 -7.40
N LEU A 442 -5.18 -10.78 -6.21
CA LEU A 442 -6.61 -10.66 -5.90
C LEU A 442 -6.79 -10.00 -4.53
N HIS A 443 -7.99 -9.49 -4.29
CA HIS A 443 -8.39 -8.88 -3.03
C HIS A 443 -9.83 -9.27 -2.65
N GLY A 444 -10.17 -9.08 -1.39
CA GLY A 444 -11.50 -9.33 -0.83
C GLY A 444 -11.55 -10.48 0.19
N GLY A 445 -10.40 -11.07 0.51
CA GLY A 445 -10.28 -12.15 1.49
C GLY A 445 -9.82 -11.65 2.86
N VAL A 446 -9.12 -12.51 3.59
CA VAL A 446 -8.63 -12.24 4.94
C VAL A 446 -7.15 -12.64 5.06
N THR A 447 -6.28 -11.67 4.88
CA THR A 447 -4.82 -11.80 5.03
C THR A 447 -4.22 -10.53 5.61
N PRO A 448 -3.07 -10.58 6.30
CA PRO A 448 -2.38 -9.37 6.73
C PRO A 448 -2.13 -8.38 5.58
N GLU A 449 -1.79 -8.91 4.40
CA GLU A 449 -1.53 -8.14 3.18
C GLU A 449 -2.72 -7.33 2.69
N GLU A 450 -3.95 -7.83 2.89
CA GLU A 450 -5.18 -7.14 2.50
C GLU A 450 -5.75 -6.27 3.63
N CYS A 451 -5.61 -6.72 4.88
CA CYS A 451 -6.31 -6.13 6.03
C CYS A 451 -5.52 -5.05 6.75
N ILE A 452 -4.18 -5.15 6.86
CA ILE A 452 -3.37 -4.21 7.64
C ILE A 452 -2.85 -3.12 6.72
N LEU A 453 -3.38 -1.91 6.89
CA LEU A 453 -3.25 -0.83 5.91
C LEU A 453 -2.56 0.39 6.52
N PRO A 454 -1.72 1.10 5.75
CA PRO A 454 -1.09 2.33 6.23
C PRO A 454 -2.09 3.49 6.24
N VAL A 455 -1.97 4.35 7.26
CA VAL A 455 -2.51 5.71 7.25
C VAL A 455 -1.37 6.64 7.66
N SER A 456 -1.03 7.57 6.77
CA SER A 456 0.17 8.39 6.88
C SER A 456 -0.15 9.87 6.81
N LEU A 457 0.24 10.59 7.86
CA LEU A 457 0.23 12.04 7.91
C LEU A 457 1.55 12.56 7.33
N LEU A 458 1.45 13.36 6.27
CA LEU A 458 2.58 13.98 5.61
C LEU A 458 2.55 15.49 5.91
N THR A 459 3.46 15.93 6.76
CA THR A 459 3.61 17.34 7.11
C THR A 459 4.68 17.98 6.22
N PRO A 460 4.36 19.00 5.40
CA PRO A 460 5.33 19.61 4.50
C PRO A 460 6.58 20.11 5.23
N LYS A 461 7.77 19.69 4.76
CA LYS A 461 9.03 20.21 5.30
C LYS A 461 9.15 21.69 5.00
N ARG A 462 9.78 22.45 5.91
CA ARG A 462 9.91 23.91 5.80
C ARG A 462 10.83 24.32 4.67
#